data_AF-A0A961GKQ0-F1
#
_entry.id   AF-A0A961GKQ0-F1
#
_cell.length_a   1.000
_cell.length_b   1.000
_cell.length_c   1.000
_cell.angle_alpha   90.00
_cell.angle_beta   90.00
_cell.angle_gamma   90.00
#
_symmetry.space_group_name_H-M   'P 1'
#
loop_
_entity.id
_entity.type
_entity.pdbx_description
1 polymer ?
#
loop_
_entity_poly.entity_id
_entity_poly.type
_entity_poly.pdbx_seq_one_letter_code
_entity_poly.pdbx_strand_id
1 'polypeptide(L)'
;AALMQQVATFEEVLGRVGSYAGLRFAEDTLDAERGALMAKVQERATTIATRLVFLELELAELDDDAADALLADDRLAFCAHHIANIRRYRAHLLSEPEERLLTEKSVSGAGAWVRLFSELTSAIEVRLPAALASGGADDTDDADGDGTVPVGLEQGLSLLQHPDRDVRSQAAAAVTAGLAPGLRTRAYVFNTLLLDKSIDDRLRSYPSWISSRNLANEASDESVQALVDAVVRRYDIPQRWYAL
;
A
#
# COMPACT_ATOMS: atom_id res chain seq x y z
N ALA A 1 -30.81 6.88 10.89
CA ALA A 1 -31.32 6.17 9.69
C ALA A 1 -31.23 7.02 8.41
N ALA A 2 -32.02 8.09 8.27
CA ALA A 2 -32.06 8.87 7.01
C ALA A 2 -30.69 9.44 6.58
N LEU A 3 -29.91 9.99 7.52
CA LEU A 3 -28.55 10.46 7.27
C LEU A 3 -27.67 9.32 6.71
N MET A 4 -27.61 8.19 7.39
CA MET A 4 -26.81 7.03 6.95
C MET A 4 -27.25 6.48 5.59
N GLN A 5 -28.54 6.56 5.25
CA GLN A 5 -29.03 6.18 3.92
C GLN A 5 -28.50 7.13 2.83
N GLN A 6 -28.45 8.44 3.12
CA GLN A 6 -27.89 9.44 2.20
C GLN A 6 -26.39 9.23 2.03
N VAL A 7 -25.66 8.97 3.12
CA VAL A 7 -24.23 8.66 3.09
C VAL A 7 -23.97 7.41 2.24
N ALA A 8 -24.70 6.32 2.48
CA ALA A 8 -24.57 5.09 1.68
C ALA A 8 -24.84 5.31 0.18
N THR A 9 -25.88 6.08 -0.15
CA THR A 9 -26.20 6.42 -1.55
C THR A 9 -25.08 7.24 -2.18
N PHE A 10 -24.53 8.19 -1.41
CA PHE A 10 -23.45 9.05 -1.86
C PHE A 10 -22.17 8.25 -2.12
N GLU A 11 -21.78 7.37 -1.18
CA GLU A 11 -20.62 6.50 -1.32
C GLU A 11 -20.76 5.53 -2.50
N GLU A 12 -21.95 4.97 -2.73
CA GLU A 12 -22.21 4.11 -3.89
C GLU A 12 -21.96 4.84 -5.22
N VAL A 13 -22.47 6.07 -5.35
CA VAL A 13 -22.27 6.89 -6.55
C VAL A 13 -20.79 7.24 -6.71
N LEU A 14 -20.11 7.64 -5.62
CA LEU A 14 -18.70 7.99 -5.66
C LEU A 14 -17.84 6.80 -6.07
N GLY A 15 -18.12 5.62 -5.50
CA GLY A 15 -17.48 4.36 -5.84
C GLY A 15 -17.66 4.01 -7.31
N ARG A 16 -18.89 4.07 -7.84
CA ARG A 16 -19.17 3.78 -9.25
C ARG A 16 -18.44 4.71 -10.22
N VAL A 17 -18.43 6.01 -9.93
CA VAL A 17 -17.73 7.00 -10.77
C VAL A 17 -16.22 6.81 -10.67
N GLY A 18 -15.69 6.55 -9.48
CA GLY A 18 -14.29 6.21 -9.24
C GLY A 18 -13.85 4.98 -10.01
N SER A 19 -14.59 3.87 -9.90
CA SER A 19 -14.31 2.63 -10.63
C SER A 19 -14.37 2.83 -12.14
N TYR A 20 -15.36 3.55 -12.66
CA TYR A 20 -15.44 3.84 -14.09
C TYR A 20 -14.22 4.63 -14.58
N ALA A 21 -13.87 5.72 -13.91
CA ALA A 21 -12.73 6.54 -14.30
C ALA A 21 -11.40 5.77 -14.21
N GLY A 22 -11.22 4.98 -13.14
CA GLY A 22 -10.04 4.14 -12.94
C GLY A 22 -9.91 3.05 -14.01
N LEU A 23 -10.99 2.32 -14.29
CA LEU A 23 -11.00 1.28 -15.34
C LEU A 23 -10.76 1.89 -16.73
N ARG A 24 -11.38 3.04 -17.02
CA ARG A 24 -11.20 3.70 -18.31
C ARG A 24 -9.76 4.17 -18.49
N PHE A 25 -9.14 4.75 -17.46
CA PHE A 25 -7.72 5.13 -17.50
C PHE A 25 -6.79 3.92 -17.65
N ALA A 26 -7.09 2.81 -16.99
CA ALA A 26 -6.27 1.60 -17.06
C ALA A 26 -6.20 0.95 -18.46
N GLU A 27 -7.19 1.20 -19.33
CA GLU A 27 -7.17 0.74 -20.72
C GLU A 27 -6.11 1.45 -21.58
N ASP A 28 -5.79 2.71 -21.30
CA ASP A 28 -4.72 3.48 -21.96
C ASP A 28 -4.26 4.61 -21.04
N THR A 29 -3.16 4.38 -20.33
CA THR A 29 -2.63 5.32 -19.33
C THR A 29 -1.89 6.50 -19.95
N LEU A 30 -1.66 6.50 -21.27
CA LEU A 30 -1.03 7.61 -22.01
C LEU A 30 -2.07 8.59 -22.58
N ASP A 31 -3.35 8.21 -22.58
CA ASP A 31 -4.45 9.05 -23.03
C ASP A 31 -4.72 10.19 -22.03
N ALA A 32 -4.42 11.42 -22.46
CA ALA A 32 -4.54 12.63 -21.64
C ALA A 32 -5.99 12.92 -21.21
N GLU A 33 -7.00 12.59 -22.01
CA GLU A 33 -8.40 12.83 -21.68
C GLU A 33 -8.85 11.90 -20.55
N ARG A 34 -8.43 10.64 -20.60
CA ARG A 34 -8.70 9.66 -19.54
C ARG A 34 -7.98 10.01 -18.25
N GLY A 35 -6.72 10.44 -18.35
CA GLY A 35 -5.97 10.96 -17.20
C GLY A 35 -6.64 12.18 -16.57
N ALA A 36 -7.13 13.12 -17.38
CA ALA A 36 -7.86 14.29 -16.88
C ALA A 36 -9.19 13.92 -16.19
N LEU A 37 -9.93 12.94 -16.72
CA LEU A 37 -11.14 12.44 -16.06
C LEU A 37 -10.83 11.81 -14.70
N MET A 38 -9.81 10.95 -14.62
CA MET A 38 -9.38 10.34 -13.36
C MET A 38 -9.01 11.40 -12.32
N ALA A 39 -8.17 12.38 -12.71
CA ALA A 39 -7.76 13.46 -11.83
C ALA A 39 -8.96 14.27 -11.30
N LYS A 40 -9.91 14.61 -12.18
CA LYS A 40 -11.13 15.34 -11.81
C LYS A 40 -12.01 14.56 -10.84
N VAL A 41 -12.19 13.26 -11.06
CA VAL A 41 -12.96 12.40 -10.15
C VAL A 41 -12.28 12.32 -8.80
N GLN A 42 -10.95 12.16 -8.76
CA GLN A 42 -10.18 12.08 -7.53
C GLN A 42 -10.21 13.39 -6.73
N GLU A 43 -10.06 14.54 -7.37
CA GLU A 43 -10.16 15.86 -6.72
C GLU A 43 -11.54 16.09 -6.07
N ARG A 44 -12.61 15.72 -6.80
CA ARG A 44 -13.98 15.82 -6.29
C ARG A 44 -14.22 14.84 -5.13
N ALA A 45 -13.76 13.60 -5.26
CA ALA A 45 -13.87 12.60 -4.20
C ALA A 45 -13.17 13.08 -2.93
N THR A 46 -11.94 13.60 -3.03
CA THR A 46 -11.19 14.18 -1.90
C THR A 46 -11.95 15.33 -1.26
N THR A 47 -12.46 16.27 -2.05
CA THR A 47 -13.23 17.41 -1.53
C THR A 47 -14.44 16.96 -0.72
N ILE A 48 -15.12 15.90 -1.16
CA ILE A 48 -16.32 15.42 -0.48
C ILE A 48 -15.94 14.60 0.77
N ALA A 49 -14.93 13.74 0.68
CA ALA A 49 -14.40 13.02 1.84
C ALA A 49 -13.99 13.98 2.97
N THR A 50 -13.30 15.08 2.65
CA THR A 50 -12.95 16.12 3.64
C THR A 50 -14.18 16.73 4.32
N ARG A 51 -15.30 16.90 3.60
CA ARG A 51 -16.55 17.44 4.18
C ARG A 51 -17.31 16.43 5.02
N LEU A 52 -17.09 15.14 4.82
CA LEU A 52 -17.77 14.05 5.52
C LEU A 52 -16.95 13.46 6.67
N VAL A 53 -15.67 13.84 6.81
CA VAL A 53 -14.76 13.29 7.84
C VAL A 53 -15.32 13.41 9.26
N PHE A 54 -16.09 14.45 9.56
CA PHE A 54 -16.72 14.64 10.86
C PHE A 54 -17.64 13.48 11.24
N LEU A 55 -18.28 12.82 10.26
CA LEU A 55 -19.24 11.74 10.53
C LEU A 55 -18.55 10.55 11.18
N GLU A 56 -17.41 10.12 10.64
CA GLU A 56 -16.65 8.99 11.19
C GLU A 56 -16.07 9.36 12.57
N LEU A 57 -15.56 10.59 12.73
CA LEU A 57 -15.03 11.08 14.01
C LEU A 57 -16.11 11.14 15.09
N GLU A 58 -17.26 11.76 14.82
CA GLU A 58 -18.36 11.86 15.78
C GLU A 58 -18.92 10.49 16.14
N LEU A 59 -19.09 9.57 15.16
CA LEU A 59 -19.52 8.20 15.43
C LEU A 59 -18.50 7.43 16.30
N ALA A 60 -17.21 7.62 16.04
CA ALA A 60 -16.15 7.02 16.85
C ALA A 60 -16.07 7.63 18.26
N GLU A 61 -16.46 8.89 18.44
CA GLU A 61 -16.40 9.59 19.74
C GLU A 61 -17.64 9.40 20.61
N LEU A 62 -18.76 8.90 20.07
CA LEU A 62 -19.99 8.63 20.84
C LEU A 62 -19.70 7.93 22.18
N ASP A 63 -20.49 8.22 23.20
CA ASP A 63 -20.49 7.38 24.39
C ASP A 63 -21.02 5.96 24.05
N ASP A 64 -20.67 4.99 24.89
CA ASP A 64 -20.98 3.60 24.60
C ASP A 64 -22.50 3.35 24.61
N ASP A 65 -23.26 4.03 25.48
CA ASP A 65 -24.73 3.92 25.54
C ASP A 65 -25.40 4.42 24.23
N ALA A 66 -24.94 5.54 23.68
CA ALA A 66 -25.44 6.10 22.43
C ALA A 66 -25.06 5.22 21.24
N ALA A 67 -23.83 4.69 21.22
CA ALA A 67 -23.38 3.75 20.18
C ALA A 67 -24.22 2.46 20.20
N ASP A 68 -24.45 1.89 21.39
CA ASP A 68 -25.26 0.68 21.57
C ASP A 68 -26.73 0.93 21.16
N ALA A 69 -27.28 2.10 21.49
CA ALA A 69 -28.62 2.47 21.05
C ALA A 69 -28.74 2.57 19.52
N LEU A 70 -27.71 3.09 18.83
CA LEU A 70 -27.67 3.11 17.36
C LEU A 70 -27.54 1.71 16.77
N LEU A 71 -26.70 0.85 17.36
CA LEU A 71 -26.49 -0.52 16.90
C LEU A 71 -27.72 -1.42 17.12
N ALA A 72 -28.57 -1.08 18.10
CA ALA A 72 -29.82 -1.79 18.38
C ALA A 72 -31.02 -1.32 17.55
N ASP A 73 -30.93 -0.21 16.79
CA ASP A 73 -32.02 0.28 15.96
C ASP A 73 -32.11 -0.50 14.63
N ASP A 74 -33.20 -1.26 14.44
CA ASP A 74 -33.45 -2.06 13.24
C ASP A 74 -33.37 -1.23 11.93
N ARG A 75 -33.66 0.07 11.99
CA ARG A 75 -33.55 0.97 10.81
C ARG A 75 -32.11 1.23 10.38
N LEU A 76 -31.14 0.91 11.23
CA LEU A 76 -29.70 1.02 10.97
C LEU A 76 -29.04 -0.34 10.72
N ALA A 77 -29.80 -1.44 10.70
CA ALA A 77 -29.27 -2.79 10.49
C ALA A 77 -28.39 -2.91 9.21
N PHE A 78 -28.74 -2.18 8.15
CA PHE A 78 -27.97 -2.18 6.90
C PHE A 78 -26.55 -1.58 7.03
N CYS A 79 -26.31 -0.71 8.01
CA CYS A 79 -25.02 -0.06 8.26
C CYS A 79 -24.47 -0.33 9.67
N ALA A 80 -25.08 -1.23 10.44
CA ALA A 80 -24.67 -1.54 11.81
C ALA A 80 -23.21 -2.02 11.86
N HIS A 81 -22.80 -2.86 10.90
CA HIS A 81 -21.41 -3.31 10.76
C HIS A 81 -20.43 -2.14 10.58
N HIS A 82 -20.77 -1.19 9.70
CA HIS A 82 -19.93 -0.01 9.45
C HIS A 82 -19.77 0.85 10.71
N ILE A 83 -20.87 1.11 11.42
CA ILE A 83 -20.84 1.85 12.69
C ILE A 83 -19.98 1.10 13.73
N ALA A 84 -20.21 -0.21 13.91
CA ALA A 84 -19.43 -1.02 14.83
C ALA A 84 -17.94 -1.03 14.46
N ASN A 85 -17.61 -1.05 13.17
CA ASN A 85 -16.23 -1.01 12.71
C ASN A 85 -15.55 0.32 13.01
N ILE A 86 -16.23 1.45 12.77
CA ILE A 86 -15.74 2.78 13.18
C ILE A 86 -15.45 2.83 14.68
N ARG A 87 -16.37 2.30 15.50
CA ARG A 87 -16.23 2.27 16.97
C ARG A 87 -14.96 1.54 17.45
N ARG A 88 -14.48 0.54 16.71
CA ARG A 88 -13.25 -0.19 17.05
C ARG A 88 -12.02 0.71 17.05
N TYR A 89 -12.04 1.82 16.31
CA TYR A 89 -10.93 2.78 16.27
C TYR A 89 -10.96 3.80 17.41
N ARG A 90 -12.04 3.90 18.19
CA ARG A 90 -12.18 4.88 19.28
C ARG A 90 -10.99 4.87 20.23
N ALA A 91 -10.51 3.70 20.62
CA ALA A 91 -9.36 3.54 21.52
C ALA A 91 -8.02 3.98 20.90
N HIS A 92 -8.00 4.24 19.60
CA HIS A 92 -6.83 4.54 18.78
C HIS A 92 -6.88 5.91 18.08
N LEU A 93 -7.98 6.65 18.27
CA LEU A 93 -8.11 8.03 17.82
C LEU A 93 -7.38 8.95 18.79
N LEU A 94 -6.68 9.92 18.23
CA LEU A 94 -6.12 11.04 18.98
C LEU A 94 -7.15 12.17 19.05
N SER A 95 -6.81 13.26 19.75
CA SER A 95 -7.66 14.45 19.70
C SER A 95 -7.68 15.06 18.29
N GLU A 96 -8.76 15.77 17.93
CA GLU A 96 -8.89 16.43 16.62
C GLU A 96 -7.67 17.28 16.23
N PRO A 97 -7.08 18.12 17.12
CA PRO A 97 -5.87 18.88 16.77
C PRO A 97 -4.66 18.00 16.48
N GLU A 98 -4.52 16.86 17.17
CA GLU A 98 -3.43 15.89 16.96
C GLU A 98 -3.60 15.16 15.64
N GLU A 99 -4.82 14.69 15.33
CA GLU A 99 -5.14 14.04 14.05
C GLU A 99 -4.87 14.97 12.86
N ARG A 100 -5.29 16.23 12.99
CA ARG A 100 -5.04 17.25 11.98
C ARG A 100 -3.54 17.51 11.80
N LEU A 101 -2.79 17.65 12.89
CA LEU A 101 -1.35 17.87 12.85
C LEU A 101 -0.61 16.71 12.19
N LEU A 102 -0.94 15.47 12.54
CA LEU A 102 -0.35 14.27 11.93
C LEU A 102 -0.68 14.21 10.44
N THR A 103 -1.93 14.48 10.07
CA THR A 103 -2.37 14.50 8.67
C THR A 103 -1.59 15.53 7.85
N GLU A 104 -1.51 16.78 8.32
CA GLU A 104 -0.77 17.85 7.65
C GLU A 104 0.73 17.52 7.51
N LYS A 105 1.34 16.92 8.55
CA LYS A 105 2.76 16.53 8.54
C LYS A 105 3.05 15.26 7.73
N SER A 106 2.09 14.37 7.52
CA SER A 106 2.30 13.11 6.81
C SER A 106 2.86 13.31 5.39
N VAL A 107 2.48 14.41 4.72
CA VAL A 107 2.89 14.74 3.35
C VAL A 107 4.40 15.02 3.26
N SER A 108 4.95 15.73 4.24
CA SER A 108 6.37 16.09 4.34
C SER A 108 7.18 15.14 5.23
N GLY A 109 6.50 14.30 6.02
CA GLY A 109 7.05 13.19 6.81
C GLY A 109 7.05 11.88 6.02
N ALA A 110 6.35 10.85 6.53
CA ALA A 110 6.33 9.50 5.96
C ALA A 110 6.08 9.46 4.44
N GLY A 111 5.14 10.27 3.94
CA GLY A 111 4.82 10.34 2.52
C GLY A 111 5.99 10.79 1.65
N ALA A 112 6.84 11.70 2.13
CA ALA A 112 8.04 12.12 1.41
C ALA A 112 9.11 11.00 1.36
N TRP A 113 9.27 10.25 2.45
CA TRP A 113 10.20 9.12 2.51
C TRP A 113 9.76 7.96 1.61
N VAL A 114 8.45 7.67 1.54
CA VAL A 114 7.91 6.67 0.60
C VAL A 114 8.20 7.10 -0.85
N ARG A 115 7.97 8.37 -1.21
CA ARG A 115 8.29 8.88 -2.55
C ARG A 115 9.78 8.77 -2.88
N LEU A 116 10.64 9.13 -1.93
CA LEU A 116 12.10 8.99 -2.09
C LEU A 116 12.50 7.53 -2.29
N PHE A 117 11.92 6.59 -1.53
CA PHE A 117 12.17 5.17 -1.75
C PHE A 117 11.79 4.75 -3.18
N SER A 118 10.58 5.13 -3.63
CA SER A 118 10.11 4.83 -4.99
C SER A 118 11.06 5.37 -6.07
N GLU A 119 11.48 6.63 -5.95
CA GLU A 119 12.45 7.27 -6.86
C GLU A 119 13.77 6.49 -6.89
N LEU A 120 14.35 6.22 -5.73
CA LEU A 120 15.60 5.46 -5.60
C LEU A 120 15.51 4.04 -6.16
N THR A 121 14.36 3.38 -6.05
CA THR A 121 14.16 2.04 -6.62
C THR A 121 13.89 2.05 -8.11
N SER A 122 13.20 3.06 -8.62
CA SER A 122 12.92 3.22 -10.06
C SER A 122 14.16 3.51 -10.88
N ALA A 123 15.18 4.13 -10.27
CA ALA A 123 16.47 4.42 -10.88
C ALA A 123 17.46 3.24 -10.82
N ILE A 124 17.05 2.07 -10.32
CA ILE A 124 17.93 0.90 -10.26
C ILE A 124 18.08 0.31 -11.67
N GLU A 125 19.32 0.33 -12.13
CA GLU A 125 19.73 -0.34 -13.35
C GLU A 125 20.38 -1.69 -13.05
N VAL A 126 20.10 -2.65 -13.91
CA VAL A 126 20.67 -4.00 -13.90
C VAL A 126 21.45 -4.16 -15.19
N ARG A 127 22.70 -4.62 -15.11
CA ARG A 127 23.52 -4.88 -16.29
C ARG A 127 23.38 -6.31 -16.75
N LEU A 128 22.87 -6.49 -17.97
CA LEU A 128 22.66 -7.80 -18.59
C LEU A 128 23.42 -7.90 -19.90
N PRO A 129 23.83 -9.10 -20.33
CA PRO A 129 24.31 -9.29 -21.70
C PRO A 129 23.30 -8.74 -22.71
N ALA A 130 23.78 -8.06 -23.76
CA ALA A 130 22.93 -7.45 -24.79
C ALA A 130 21.91 -8.45 -25.38
N ALA A 131 22.32 -9.71 -25.58
CA ALA A 131 21.46 -10.79 -26.07
C ALA A 131 20.25 -11.12 -25.17
N LEU A 132 20.29 -10.75 -23.88
CA LEU A 132 19.23 -10.99 -22.89
C LEU A 132 18.39 -9.73 -22.62
N ALA A 133 18.82 -8.57 -23.13
CA ALA A 133 18.09 -7.33 -23.00
C ALA A 133 16.97 -7.25 -24.07
N SER A 134 15.77 -7.75 -23.76
CA SER A 134 14.59 -7.51 -24.58
C SER A 134 14.17 -6.03 -24.56
N GLY A 135 13.98 -5.38 -25.72
CA GLY A 135 13.42 -4.02 -25.78
C GLY A 135 14.19 -2.99 -26.61
N GLY A 136 15.16 -3.41 -27.43
CA GLY A 136 15.86 -2.49 -28.34
C GLY A 136 16.93 -1.65 -27.64
N ALA A 137 17.62 -2.24 -26.64
CA ALA A 137 18.94 -1.75 -26.29
C ALA A 137 19.81 -1.95 -27.53
N ASP A 138 20.08 -0.84 -28.23
CA ASP A 138 20.99 -0.80 -29.35
C ASP A 138 22.38 -1.17 -28.79
N ASP A 139 23.22 -1.89 -29.56
CA ASP A 139 24.57 -2.28 -29.14
C ASP A 139 25.46 -1.06 -28.76
N THR A 140 24.95 0.17 -28.94
CA THR A 140 25.59 1.44 -28.56
C THR A 140 25.50 1.77 -27.06
N ASP A 141 24.71 1.05 -26.26
CA ASP A 141 24.59 1.30 -24.81
C ASP A 141 25.60 0.51 -23.96
N ASP A 142 26.47 -0.30 -24.59
CA ASP A 142 27.63 -0.94 -23.94
C ASP A 142 28.77 0.09 -23.75
N ALA A 143 28.54 1.05 -22.87
CA ALA A 143 29.49 2.13 -22.57
C ALA A 143 30.82 1.60 -21.98
N ASP A 144 30.80 0.42 -21.37
CA ASP A 144 31.95 -0.18 -20.69
C ASP A 144 32.72 -1.18 -21.57
N GLY A 145 32.16 -1.57 -22.73
CA GLY A 145 32.75 -2.49 -23.70
C GLY A 145 32.83 -3.93 -23.19
N ASP A 146 32.01 -4.30 -22.21
CA ASP A 146 32.03 -5.60 -21.54
C ASP A 146 30.94 -6.56 -22.04
N GLY A 147 30.19 -6.15 -23.08
CA GLY A 147 29.11 -6.91 -23.68
C GLY A 147 27.80 -6.85 -22.88
N THR A 148 27.71 -5.97 -21.88
CA THR A 148 26.50 -5.75 -21.08
C THR A 148 25.88 -4.39 -21.34
N VAL A 149 24.56 -4.33 -21.23
CA VAL A 149 23.77 -3.10 -21.37
C VAL A 149 22.94 -2.86 -20.11
N PRO A 150 22.73 -1.60 -19.70
CA PRO A 150 21.86 -1.27 -18.58
C PRO A 150 20.40 -1.49 -18.97
N VAL A 151 19.65 -2.15 -18.08
CA VAL A 151 18.19 -2.29 -18.18
C VAL A 151 17.52 -1.94 -16.86
N GLY A 152 16.21 -1.67 -16.88
CA GLY A 152 15.45 -1.45 -15.65
C GLY A 152 15.35 -2.71 -14.78
N LEU A 153 15.23 -2.53 -13.45
CA LEU A 153 15.13 -3.62 -12.48
C LEU A 153 14.07 -4.69 -12.82
N GLU A 154 12.87 -4.26 -13.25
CA GLU A 154 11.77 -5.17 -13.58
C GLU A 154 12.11 -6.12 -14.75
N GLN A 155 12.87 -5.63 -15.72
CA GLN A 155 13.34 -6.46 -16.83
C GLN A 155 14.30 -7.54 -16.32
N GLY A 156 15.25 -7.18 -15.45
CA GLY A 156 16.14 -8.14 -14.80
C GLY A 156 15.38 -9.19 -13.97
N LEU A 157 14.37 -8.76 -13.20
CA LEU A 157 13.53 -9.67 -12.40
C LEU A 157 12.70 -10.63 -13.26
N SER A 158 12.22 -10.20 -14.42
CA SER A 158 11.45 -11.05 -15.33
C SER A 158 12.23 -12.27 -15.83
N LEU A 159 13.55 -12.14 -15.97
CA LEU A 159 14.43 -13.22 -16.42
C LEU A 159 14.70 -14.29 -15.35
N LEU A 160 14.34 -14.05 -14.09
CA LEU A 160 14.46 -15.05 -13.01
C LEU A 160 13.55 -16.27 -13.23
N GLN A 161 12.56 -16.17 -14.11
CA GLN A 161 11.65 -17.26 -14.47
C GLN A 161 11.93 -17.86 -15.85
N HIS A 162 13.01 -17.44 -16.52
CA HIS A 162 13.37 -17.93 -17.86
C HIS A 162 13.62 -19.45 -17.85
N PRO A 163 13.22 -20.22 -18.88
CA PRO A 163 13.42 -21.69 -18.91
C PRO A 163 14.89 -22.11 -18.88
N ASP A 164 15.78 -21.32 -19.49
CA ASP A 164 17.23 -21.56 -19.45
C ASP A 164 17.83 -21.20 -18.07
N ARG A 165 18.52 -22.17 -17.47
CA ARG A 165 19.20 -22.03 -16.18
C ARG A 165 20.30 -20.98 -16.20
N ASP A 166 21.04 -20.89 -17.30
CA ASP A 166 22.17 -19.96 -17.41
C ASP A 166 21.68 -18.52 -17.41
N VAL A 167 20.62 -18.23 -18.17
CA VAL A 167 19.92 -16.93 -18.16
C VAL A 167 19.45 -16.55 -16.75
N ARG A 168 18.81 -17.48 -16.02
CA ARG A 168 18.37 -17.22 -14.64
C ARG A 168 19.56 -16.91 -13.71
N SER A 169 20.66 -17.65 -13.85
CA SER A 169 21.86 -17.46 -13.03
C SER A 169 22.49 -16.09 -13.26
N GLN A 170 22.64 -15.69 -14.53
CA GLN A 170 23.18 -14.39 -14.90
C GLN A 170 22.26 -13.25 -14.44
N ALA A 171 20.96 -13.37 -14.66
CA ALA A 171 19.97 -12.40 -14.20
C ALA A 171 19.98 -12.24 -12.67
N ALA A 172 20.05 -13.34 -11.91
CA ALA A 172 20.12 -13.29 -10.45
C ALA A 172 21.38 -12.57 -9.94
N ALA A 173 22.54 -12.84 -10.56
CA ALA A 173 23.79 -12.16 -10.24
C ALA A 173 23.73 -10.66 -10.58
N ALA A 174 23.22 -10.33 -11.76
CA ALA A 174 23.06 -8.96 -12.23
C ALA A 174 22.08 -8.15 -11.35
N VAL A 175 20.92 -8.72 -11.01
CA VAL A 175 19.95 -8.08 -10.10
C VAL A 175 20.57 -7.86 -8.73
N THR A 176 21.29 -8.84 -8.19
CA THR A 176 21.98 -8.69 -6.90
C THR A 176 23.01 -7.56 -6.94
N ALA A 177 23.77 -7.45 -8.04
CA ALA A 177 24.74 -6.38 -8.25
C ALA A 177 24.06 -5.00 -8.39
N GLY A 178 22.99 -4.90 -9.19
CA GLY A 178 22.22 -3.67 -9.37
C GLY A 178 21.52 -3.20 -8.08
N LEU A 179 21.13 -4.13 -7.21
CA LEU A 179 20.58 -3.82 -5.89
C LEU A 179 21.64 -3.37 -4.86
N ALA A 180 22.93 -3.56 -5.10
CA ALA A 180 23.97 -3.23 -4.10
C ALA A 180 24.23 -1.71 -3.94
N PRO A 181 24.33 -0.91 -5.02
CA PRO A 181 24.44 0.55 -4.91
C PRO A 181 23.28 1.15 -4.13
N GLY A 182 23.58 2.08 -3.22
CA GLY A 182 22.58 2.79 -2.43
C GLY A 182 21.90 1.98 -1.32
N LEU A 183 22.33 0.74 -1.02
CA LEU A 183 21.74 -0.09 0.03
C LEU A 183 21.66 0.62 1.39
N ARG A 184 22.74 1.30 1.80
CA ARG A 184 22.74 2.05 3.07
C ARG A 184 21.71 3.15 3.10
N THR A 185 21.54 3.87 1.99
CA THR A 185 20.53 4.93 1.86
C THR A 185 19.12 4.35 1.92
N ARG A 186 18.81 3.31 1.14
CA ARG A 186 17.50 2.65 1.18
C ARG A 186 17.20 2.03 2.54
N ALA A 187 18.19 1.44 3.21
CA ALA A 187 18.05 0.95 4.58
C ALA A 187 17.75 2.08 5.58
N TYR A 188 18.39 3.23 5.43
CA TYR A 188 18.10 4.41 6.26
C TYR A 188 16.67 4.92 6.04
N VAL A 189 16.20 4.97 4.79
CA VAL A 189 14.81 5.32 4.46
C VAL A 189 13.84 4.35 5.14
N PHE A 190 14.07 3.05 5.01
CA PHE A 190 13.25 2.01 5.64
C PHE A 190 13.22 2.14 7.17
N ASN A 191 14.37 2.32 7.80
CA ASN A 191 14.45 2.50 9.25
C ASN A 191 13.74 3.78 9.74
N THR A 192 13.78 4.84 8.93
CA THR A 192 13.06 6.09 9.24
C THR A 192 11.54 5.87 9.20
N LEU A 193 11.04 5.15 8.19
CA LEU A 193 9.63 4.76 8.10
C LEU A 193 9.19 3.83 9.24
N LEU A 194 10.05 2.89 9.64
CA LEU A 194 9.77 2.04 10.81
C LEU A 194 9.69 2.83 12.11
N LEU A 195 10.60 3.81 12.31
CA LEU A 195 10.56 4.68 13.48
C LEU A 195 9.28 5.50 13.51
N ASP A 196 8.91 6.13 12.38
CA ASP A 196 7.67 6.89 12.23
C ASP A 196 6.44 6.02 12.55
N LYS A 197 6.35 4.83 11.96
CA LYS A 197 5.30 3.84 12.28
C LYS A 197 5.25 3.46 13.75
N SER A 198 6.40 3.27 14.40
CA SER A 198 6.46 2.92 15.83
C SER A 198 5.98 4.07 16.74
N ILE A 199 6.21 5.32 16.33
CA ILE A 199 5.72 6.50 17.03
C ILE A 199 4.21 6.59 16.90
N ASP A 200 3.68 6.43 15.69
CA ASP A 200 2.25 6.41 15.41
C ASP A 200 1.54 5.30 16.20
N ASP A 201 2.10 4.08 16.19
CA ASP A 201 1.52 2.96 16.94
C ASP A 201 1.44 3.25 18.44
N ARG A 202 2.50 3.84 19.01
CA ARG A 202 2.55 4.20 20.43
C ARG A 202 1.57 5.32 20.76
N LEU A 203 1.48 6.37 19.94
CA LEU A 203 0.57 7.48 20.17
C LEU A 203 -0.89 7.01 20.11
N ARG A 204 -1.20 6.14 19.15
CA ARG A 204 -2.53 5.55 18.96
C ARG A 204 -2.80 4.33 19.84
N SER A 205 -1.93 4.04 20.82
CA SER A 205 -2.12 2.94 21.78
C SER A 205 -2.34 1.56 21.14
N TYR A 206 -1.72 1.29 19.99
CA TYR A 206 -1.74 -0.05 19.41
C TYR A 206 -0.85 -1.00 20.23
N PRO A 207 -1.34 -2.18 20.63
CA PRO A 207 -0.60 -3.07 21.54
C PRO A 207 0.60 -3.75 20.87
N SER A 208 0.60 -3.86 19.54
CA SER A 208 1.72 -4.40 18.77
C SER A 208 1.87 -3.71 17.42
N TRP A 209 3.02 -3.90 16.77
CA TRP A 209 3.34 -3.35 15.44
C TRP A 209 2.35 -3.78 14.34
N ILE A 210 1.68 -4.92 14.50
CA ILE A 210 0.74 -5.48 13.52
C ILE A 210 -0.73 -5.14 13.83
N SER A 211 -1.05 -4.75 15.05
CA SER A 211 -2.44 -4.63 15.52
C SER A 211 -3.26 -3.62 14.71
N SER A 212 -2.66 -2.51 14.28
CA SER A 212 -3.33 -1.54 13.40
C SER A 212 -3.72 -2.14 12.04
N ARG A 213 -2.89 -3.02 11.48
CA ARG A 213 -3.20 -3.72 10.23
C ARG A 213 -4.25 -4.81 10.44
N ASN A 214 -4.19 -5.54 11.54
CA ASN A 214 -5.18 -6.56 11.87
C ASN A 214 -6.56 -5.93 12.08
N LEU A 215 -6.62 -4.82 12.82
CA LEU A 215 -7.82 -4.00 13.00
C LEU A 215 -8.42 -3.57 11.65
N ALA A 216 -7.59 -3.02 10.76
CA ALA A 216 -8.00 -2.59 9.42
C ALA A 216 -8.53 -3.72 8.53
N ASN A 217 -8.00 -4.94 8.71
CA ASN A 217 -8.45 -6.13 8.00
C ASN A 217 -9.60 -6.87 8.71
N GLU A 218 -10.11 -6.30 9.81
CA GLU A 218 -11.09 -6.93 10.68
C GLU A 218 -10.68 -8.31 11.22
N ALA A 219 -9.38 -8.56 11.34
CA ALA A 219 -8.80 -9.79 11.86
C ALA A 219 -8.39 -9.64 13.33
N SER A 220 -8.50 -10.73 14.09
CA SER A 220 -7.98 -10.77 15.47
C SER A 220 -6.46 -11.02 15.45
N ASP A 221 -5.74 -10.45 16.42
CA ASP A 221 -4.29 -10.64 16.56
C ASP A 221 -3.96 -12.13 16.75
N GLU A 222 -4.80 -12.87 17.49
CA GLU A 222 -4.64 -14.31 17.72
C GLU A 222 -4.77 -15.12 16.43
N SER A 223 -5.71 -14.75 15.56
CA SER A 223 -5.94 -15.44 14.28
C SER A 223 -4.76 -15.26 13.33
N VAL A 224 -4.22 -14.04 13.27
CA VAL A 224 -3.03 -13.75 12.45
C VAL A 224 -1.79 -14.42 13.05
N GLN A 225 -1.61 -14.38 14.36
CA GLN A 225 -0.51 -15.08 15.03
C GLN A 225 -0.58 -16.60 14.82
N ALA A 226 -1.78 -17.19 14.88
CA ALA A 226 -1.98 -18.62 14.62
C ALA A 226 -1.58 -19.00 13.19
N LEU A 227 -1.87 -18.15 12.20
CA LEU A 227 -1.41 -18.34 10.82
C LEU A 227 0.12 -18.29 10.72
N VAL A 228 0.75 -17.27 11.31
CA VAL A 228 2.21 -17.13 11.34
C VAL A 228 2.85 -18.38 11.95
N ASP A 229 2.39 -18.78 13.12
CA ASP A 229 2.85 -19.96 13.84
C ASP A 229 2.70 -21.25 13.03
N ALA A 230 1.54 -21.44 12.38
CA ALA A 230 1.28 -22.62 11.56
C ALA A 230 2.23 -22.71 10.36
N VAL A 231 2.50 -21.59 9.70
CA VAL A 231 3.42 -21.50 8.56
C VAL A 231 4.87 -21.72 9.00
N VAL A 232 5.31 -21.04 10.06
CA VAL A 232 6.69 -21.15 10.60
C VAL A 232 7.01 -22.57 11.02
N ARG A 233 6.08 -23.28 11.69
CA ARG A 233 6.27 -24.69 12.07
C ARG A 233 6.43 -25.64 10.89
N ARG A 234 6.03 -25.22 9.67
CA ARG A 234 6.04 -26.04 8.46
C ARG A 234 6.99 -25.56 7.37
N TYR A 235 8.07 -24.86 7.75
CA TYR A 235 9.16 -24.53 6.82
C TYR A 235 9.84 -25.79 6.21
N ASP A 236 9.58 -27.00 6.74
CA ASP A 236 9.95 -28.26 6.08
C ASP A 236 9.28 -28.45 4.71
N ILE A 237 8.07 -27.91 4.50
CA ILE A 237 7.33 -28.06 3.25
C ILE A 237 8.05 -27.35 2.08
N PRO A 238 8.34 -26.04 2.12
CA PRO A 238 9.07 -25.39 1.04
C PRO A 238 10.48 -25.98 0.87
N GLN A 239 11.17 -26.37 1.96
CA GLN A 239 12.47 -27.06 1.87
C GLN A 239 12.39 -28.36 1.07
N ARG A 240 11.36 -29.19 1.33
CA ARG A 240 11.11 -30.41 0.56
C ARG A 240 10.74 -30.09 -0.89
N TRP A 241 9.90 -29.08 -1.13
CA TRP A 241 9.50 -28.69 -2.47
C TRP A 241 10.68 -28.25 -3.33
N TYR A 242 11.61 -27.44 -2.79
CA TYR A 242 12.82 -27.02 -3.49
C TYR A 242 13.84 -28.15 -3.72
N ALA A 243 13.70 -29.29 -3.03
CA ALA A 243 14.56 -30.46 -3.21
C ALA A 243 14.02 -31.46 -4.26
N LEU A 244 12.77 -31.29 -4.71
CA LEU A 244 12.14 -32.07 -5.78
C LEU A 244 12.51 -31.52 -7.16
#